data_AF-A0A7S1T2F5-F1
#
_entry.id   AF-A0A7S1T2F5-F1
#
_cell.length_a   1.000
_cell.length_b   1.000
_cell.length_c   1.000
_cell.angle_alpha   90.00
_cell.angle_beta   90.00
_cell.angle_gamma   90.00
#
_symmetry.space_group_name_H-M   'P 1'
#
loop_
_entity.id
_entity.type
_entity.pdbx_description
1 polymer ?
#
loop_
_entity_poly.entity_id
_entity_poly.type
_entity_poly.pdbx_seq_one_letter_code
_entity_poly.pdbx_strand_id
1 'polypeptide(L)'
;FPEDFGYALEDWELFSKCVLAGYHLETVPDPLYWYRLRDTSHSRVTATHNNNMRSIRPYLKTIPQGMHHLVMFAQGMKSSNDLSEKQLKKEETNTAEMRNMLKALASSLHSV
;
A
#
# COMPACT_ATOMS: atom_id res chain seq x y z
N PHE A 1 3.15 -22.65 8.14
CA PHE A 1 2.49 -21.54 7.40
C PHE A 1 1.22 -21.16 8.16
N PRO A 2 0.81 -19.89 8.20
CA PRO A 2 -0.47 -19.50 8.81
C PRO A 2 -1.65 -20.12 8.05
N GLU A 3 -2.63 -20.63 8.78
CA GLU A 3 -3.82 -21.35 8.24
C GLU A 3 -5.04 -20.42 8.06
N ASP A 4 -4.89 -19.13 8.36
CA ASP A 4 -5.93 -18.11 8.24
C ASP A 4 -6.34 -17.91 6.76
N PHE A 5 -7.60 -18.19 6.41
CA PHE A 5 -8.17 -18.00 5.07
C PHE A 5 -8.71 -16.58 4.83
N GLY A 6 -8.69 -16.13 3.58
CA GLY A 6 -9.36 -14.89 3.14
C GLY A 6 -8.58 -13.60 3.37
N TYR A 7 -7.26 -13.69 3.49
CA TYR A 7 -6.36 -12.55 3.66
C TYR A 7 -5.21 -12.67 2.68
N ALA A 8 -4.62 -11.53 2.33
CA ALA A 8 -3.39 -11.49 1.54
C ALA A 8 -2.16 -11.15 2.41
N LEU A 9 -1.00 -11.05 1.77
CA LEU A 9 0.29 -10.65 2.36
C LEU A 9 0.89 -11.71 3.29
N GLU A 10 0.69 -12.99 2.98
CA GLU A 10 1.24 -14.11 3.74
C GLU A 10 2.78 -14.15 3.68
N ASP A 11 3.34 -13.71 2.56
CA ASP A 11 4.77 -13.50 2.34
C ASP A 11 5.34 -12.43 3.27
N TRP A 12 4.60 -11.34 3.53
CA TRP A 12 5.03 -10.30 4.48
C TRP A 12 5.13 -10.84 5.90
N GLU A 13 4.15 -11.64 6.33
CA GLU A 13 4.18 -12.27 7.65
C GLU A 13 5.34 -13.28 7.76
N LEU A 14 5.58 -14.08 6.71
CA LEU A 14 6.70 -15.03 6.65
C LEU A 14 8.05 -14.30 6.75
N PHE A 15 8.30 -13.31 5.88
CA PHE A 15 9.56 -12.59 5.85
C PHE A 15 9.82 -11.83 7.14
N SER A 16 8.79 -11.20 7.72
CA SER A 16 8.92 -10.53 9.01
C SER A 16 9.33 -11.50 10.12
N LYS A 17 8.74 -12.72 10.15
CA LYS A 17 9.15 -13.77 11.10
C LYS A 17 10.60 -14.23 10.88
N CYS A 18 11.02 -14.42 9.63
CA CYS A 18 12.40 -14.78 9.31
C CYS A 18 13.38 -13.72 9.81
N VAL A 19 13.14 -12.44 9.48
CA VAL A 19 14.02 -11.35 9.91
C VAL A 19 14.06 -11.23 11.44
N LEU A 20 12.92 -11.30 12.11
CA LEU A 20 12.84 -11.26 13.58
C LEU A 20 13.51 -12.48 14.25
N ALA A 21 13.65 -13.60 13.55
CA ALA A 21 14.39 -14.77 14.02
C ALA A 21 15.90 -14.70 13.71
N GLY A 22 16.40 -13.58 13.18
CA GLY A 22 17.82 -13.37 12.89
C GLY A 22 18.28 -13.84 11.52
N TYR A 23 17.35 -14.25 10.64
CA TYR A 23 17.69 -14.56 9.25
C TYR A 23 17.88 -13.27 8.44
N HIS A 24 18.70 -13.36 7.41
CA HIS A 24 18.90 -12.27 6.47
C HIS A 24 17.93 -12.38 5.29
N LEU A 25 17.23 -11.29 4.99
CA LEU A 25 16.34 -11.18 3.84
C LEU A 25 17.04 -10.34 2.77
N GLU A 26 17.29 -10.93 1.61
CA GLU A 26 17.91 -10.28 0.46
C GLU A 26 16.95 -10.23 -0.73
N THR A 27 17.12 -9.22 -1.57
CA THR A 27 16.42 -9.11 -2.85
C THR A 27 17.38 -9.43 -4.00
N VAL A 28 16.88 -10.16 -5.00
CA VAL A 28 17.61 -10.35 -6.26
C VAL A 28 17.17 -9.23 -7.20
N PRO A 29 18.09 -8.36 -7.67
CA PRO A 29 17.72 -7.21 -8.50
C PRO A 29 17.37 -7.60 -9.95
N ASP A 30 17.68 -8.83 -10.36
CA ASP A 30 17.40 -9.31 -11.71
C ASP A 30 15.89 -9.56 -11.91
N PRO A 31 15.30 -9.15 -13.06
CA PRO A 31 13.90 -9.37 -13.36
C PRO A 31 13.67 -10.84 -13.76
N LEU A 32 13.69 -11.73 -12.78
CA LEU A 32 13.60 -13.18 -13.00
C LEU A 32 12.20 -13.66 -13.42
N TYR A 33 11.16 -12.86 -13.13
CA TYR A 33 9.77 -13.25 -13.38
C TYR A 33 8.90 -12.06 -13.81
N TRP A 34 7.95 -12.33 -14.70
CA TRP A 34 6.88 -11.40 -15.03
C TRP A 34 5.73 -11.57 -14.06
N TYR A 35 5.47 -10.56 -13.22
CA TYR A 35 4.36 -10.59 -12.28
C TYR A 35 3.08 -10.08 -12.92
N ARG A 36 2.01 -10.89 -12.90
CA ARG A 36 0.72 -10.50 -13.47
C ARG A 36 -0.10 -9.75 -12.44
N LEU A 37 -0.48 -8.52 -12.76
CA LEU A 37 -1.42 -7.72 -11.98
C LEU A 37 -2.81 -7.77 -12.62
N ARG A 38 -3.81 -8.17 -11.84
CA ARG A 38 -5.25 -8.08 -12.19
C ARG A 38 -5.98 -7.33 -11.10
N ASP A 39 -7.08 -6.66 -11.42
CA ASP A 39 -7.92 -6.01 -10.39
C ASP A 39 -8.50 -7.02 -9.40
N THR A 40 -8.67 -8.26 -9.83
CA THR A 40 -9.11 -9.40 -9.02
C THR A 40 -7.97 -10.09 -8.24
N SER A 41 -6.76 -9.54 -8.24
CA SER A 41 -5.64 -10.12 -7.49
C SER A 41 -5.99 -10.18 -6.00
N HIS A 42 -5.61 -11.25 -5.32
CA HIS A 42 -6.02 -11.51 -3.93
C HIS A 42 -5.70 -10.34 -2.97
N SER A 43 -4.53 -9.71 -3.14
CA SER A 43 -4.12 -8.53 -2.38
C SER A 43 -4.91 -7.25 -2.64
N ARG A 44 -5.70 -7.20 -3.72
CA ARG A 44 -6.54 -6.05 -4.10
C ARG A 44 -7.99 -6.19 -3.68
N VAL A 45 -8.45 -7.41 -3.45
CA VAL A 45 -9.86 -7.72 -3.13
C VAL A 45 -10.07 -8.05 -1.65
N THR A 46 -9.00 -8.34 -0.90
CA THR A 46 -9.07 -8.64 0.53
C THR A 46 -9.07 -7.37 1.38
N ALA A 47 -9.64 -7.46 2.58
CA ALA A 47 -9.81 -6.31 3.47
C ALA A 47 -8.46 -5.73 3.92
N THR A 48 -8.19 -4.48 3.51
CA THR A 48 -6.93 -3.76 3.80
C THR A 48 -6.58 -3.76 5.29
N HIS A 49 -7.55 -3.46 6.15
CA HIS A 49 -7.33 -3.42 7.60
C HIS A 49 -6.82 -4.77 8.14
N ASN A 50 -7.44 -5.87 7.74
CA ASN A 50 -7.06 -7.19 8.22
C ASN A 50 -5.68 -7.62 7.71
N ASN A 51 -5.37 -7.33 6.44
CA ASN A 51 -4.04 -7.58 5.87
C ASN A 51 -2.95 -6.77 6.60
N ASN A 52 -3.26 -5.52 6.93
CA ASN A 52 -2.38 -4.64 7.70
C ASN A 52 -2.13 -5.19 9.11
N MET A 53 -3.20 -5.60 9.83
CA MET A 53 -3.08 -6.19 11.17
C MET A 53 -2.28 -7.49 11.14
N ARG A 54 -2.45 -8.31 10.09
CA ARG A 54 -1.68 -9.54 9.90
C ARG A 54 -0.19 -9.25 9.70
N SER A 55 0.13 -8.25 8.90
CA SER A 55 1.52 -7.86 8.61
C SER A 55 2.27 -7.36 9.86
N ILE A 56 1.60 -6.68 10.79
CA ILE A 56 2.24 -6.21 12.04
C ILE A 56 2.27 -7.24 13.16
N ARG A 57 1.48 -8.32 13.04
CA ARG A 57 1.35 -9.38 14.06
C ARG A 57 2.70 -9.97 14.51
N PRO A 58 3.68 -10.27 13.63
CA PRO A 58 4.99 -10.76 14.06
C PRO A 58 5.70 -9.78 14.99
N TYR A 59 5.68 -8.50 14.65
CA TYR A 59 6.32 -7.44 15.43
C TYR A 59 5.68 -7.30 16.82
N LEU A 60 4.33 -7.28 16.89
CA LEU A 60 3.60 -7.21 18.16
C LEU A 60 3.95 -8.39 19.10
N LYS A 61 4.26 -9.56 18.56
CA LYS A 61 4.68 -10.72 19.38
C LYS A 61 6.08 -10.56 19.97
N THR A 62 6.94 -9.74 19.35
CA THR A 62 8.35 -9.59 19.74
C THR A 62 8.61 -8.35 20.59
N ILE A 63 7.82 -7.28 20.43
CA ILE A 63 7.99 -6.05 21.20
C ILE A 63 7.22 -6.08 22.53
N PRO A 64 7.64 -5.28 23.53
CA PRO A 64 6.89 -5.14 24.79
C PRO A 64 5.44 -4.69 24.57
N GLN A 65 4.51 -5.24 25.35
CA GLN A 65 3.08 -4.93 25.23
C GLN A 65 2.77 -3.43 25.34
N GLY A 66 3.50 -2.70 26.20
CA GLY A 66 3.34 -1.24 26.34
C GLY A 66 3.60 -0.45 25.06
N MET A 67 4.31 -1.03 24.08
CA MET A 67 4.60 -0.39 22.79
C MET A 67 3.58 -0.75 21.70
N HIS A 68 2.65 -1.67 21.95
CA HIS A 68 1.71 -2.16 20.91
C HIS A 68 0.86 -1.03 20.34
N HIS A 69 0.30 -0.17 21.20
CA HIS A 69 -0.51 0.97 20.77
C HIS A 69 0.27 1.97 19.92
N LEU A 70 1.55 2.18 20.22
CA LEU A 70 2.40 3.06 19.42
C LEU A 70 2.59 2.52 17.99
N VAL A 71 2.85 1.22 17.85
CA VAL A 71 3.00 0.57 16.54
C VAL A 71 1.69 0.59 15.76
N MET A 72 0.57 0.27 16.40
CA MET A 72 -0.74 0.31 15.76
C MET A 72 -1.12 1.75 15.35
N PHE A 73 -0.82 2.74 16.20
CA PHE A 73 -1.02 4.15 15.87
C PHE A 73 -0.17 4.57 14.67
N ALA A 74 1.11 4.21 14.64
CA ALA A 74 2.00 4.51 13.50
C ALA A 74 1.50 3.87 12.19
N GLN A 75 0.99 2.63 12.24
CA GLN A 75 0.37 1.99 11.07
C GLN A 75 -0.89 2.73 10.61
N GLY A 76 -1.73 3.17 11.55
CA GLY A 76 -2.92 3.97 11.27
C GLY A 76 -2.57 5.31 10.62
N MET A 77 -1.57 6.01 11.16
CA MET A 77 -1.03 7.26 10.62
C MET A 77 -0.55 7.07 9.18
N LYS A 78 0.24 6.02 8.90
CA LYS A 78 0.69 5.68 7.55
C LYS A 78 -0.49 5.43 6.60
N SER A 79 -1.48 4.67 7.06
CA SER A 79 -2.68 4.37 6.26
C SER A 79 -3.48 5.62 5.93
N SER A 80 -3.61 6.55 6.88
CA SER A 80 -4.25 7.85 6.68
C SER A 80 -3.47 8.70 5.67
N ASN A 81 -2.15 8.75 5.81
CA ASN A 81 -1.28 9.49 4.88
C ASN A 81 -1.37 8.96 3.45
N ASP A 82 -1.34 7.63 3.26
CA ASP A 82 -1.51 7.00 1.94
C ASP A 82 -2.85 7.38 1.28
N LEU A 83 -3.92 7.52 2.07
CA LEU A 83 -5.23 7.94 1.57
C LEU A 83 -5.22 9.41 1.13
N SER A 84 -4.64 10.27 1.96
CA SER A 84 -4.47 11.70 1.64
C SER A 84 -3.63 11.91 0.39
N GLU A 85 -2.52 11.18 0.23
CA GLU A 85 -1.68 11.24 -0.97
C GLU A 85 -2.42 10.81 -2.24
N LYS A 86 -3.26 9.77 -2.15
CA LYS A 86 -4.10 9.33 -3.28
C LYS A 86 -5.12 10.39 -3.66
N GLN A 87 -5.75 11.04 -2.68
CA GLN A 87 -6.69 12.14 -2.92
C GLN A 87 -5.98 13.33 -3.57
N LEU A 88 -4.82 13.72 -3.04
CA LEU A 88 -4.02 14.82 -3.58
C LEU A 88 -3.66 14.59 -5.05
N LYS A 89 -3.13 13.40 -5.39
CA LYS A 89 -2.80 13.05 -6.79
C LYS A 89 -4.00 13.09 -7.72
N LYS A 90 -5.18 12.69 -7.22
CA LYS A 90 -6.42 12.76 -7.98
C LYS A 90 -6.79 14.22 -8.27
N GLU A 91 -6.72 15.09 -7.27
CA GLU A 91 -7.03 16.51 -7.44
C GLU A 91 -6.01 17.24 -8.34
N GLU A 92 -4.73 16.89 -8.26
CA GLU A 92 -3.70 17.40 -9.18
C GLU A 92 -4.04 17.03 -10.64
N THR A 93 -4.47 15.78 -10.86
CA THR A 93 -4.88 15.30 -12.18
C THR A 93 -6.10 16.06 -12.69
N ASN A 94 -7.15 16.18 -11.87
CA ASN A 94 -8.36 16.92 -12.21
C ASN A 94 -8.05 18.39 -12.55
N THR A 95 -7.17 19.02 -11.76
CA THR A 95 -6.78 20.42 -11.97
C THR A 95 -6.01 20.59 -13.28
N ALA A 96 -5.12 19.64 -13.60
CA ALA A 96 -4.38 19.64 -14.87
C ALA A 96 -5.33 19.48 -16.08
N GLU A 97 -6.30 18.57 -15.98
CA GLU A 97 -7.33 18.37 -17.01
C GLU A 97 -8.19 19.62 -17.22
N MET A 98 -8.68 20.23 -16.13
CA MET A 98 -9.48 21.46 -16.19
C MET A 98 -8.68 22.62 -16.81
N ARG A 99 -7.41 22.76 -16.44
CA ARG A 99 -6.52 23.77 -17.04
C ARG A 99 -6.36 23.56 -18.54
N ASN A 100 -6.21 22.31 -18.99
CA ASN A 100 -6.08 22.00 -20.42
C ASN A 100 -7.38 22.30 -21.17
N MET A 101 -8.53 21.97 -20.59
CA MET A 101 -9.85 22.27 -21.15
C MET A 101 -10.07 23.78 -21.32
N LEU A 102 -9.75 24.58 -20.29
CA LEU A 102 -9.87 26.04 -20.35
C LEU A 102 -8.97 26.64 -21.45
N LYS A 103 -7.74 26.14 -21.59
CA LYS A 103 -6.83 26.56 -22.68
C LYS A 103 -7.41 26.25 -24.05
N ALA A 104 -7.99 25.06 -24.24
CA ALA A 104 -8.62 24.68 -25.50
C ALA A 104 -9.80 25.61 -25.85
N LEU A 105 -10.69 25.87 -24.90
CA LEU A 105 -11.83 26.79 -25.08
C LEU A 105 -11.36 28.21 -25.43
N ALA A 106 -10.38 28.74 -24.70
CA ALA A 106 -9.81 30.06 -24.97
C ALA A 106 -9.22 30.14 -26.38
N SER A 107 -8.50 29.10 -26.84
CA SER A 107 -7.95 29.06 -28.19
C SER A 107 -9.04 29.03 -29.28
N SER A 108 -10.14 28.30 -29.07
CA SER A 108 -11.25 28.25 -30.02
C SER A 108 -12.01 29.56 -30.15
N LEU A 109 -12.01 30.40 -29.11
CA LEU A 109 -12.64 31.73 -29.13
C LEU A 109 -11.84 32.78 -29.92
N HIS A 110 -10.51 32.62 -30.01
CA HIS A 110 -9.63 33.56 -30.73
C HIS A 110 -9.44 33.19 -32.21
N SER A 111 -9.97 32.05 -32.65
CA SER A 111 -9.92 31.57 -34.04
C SER A 111 -11.19 31.87 -34.86
N VAL A 112 -12.07 32.73 -34.34
CA VAL A 112 -13.29 33.27 -35.00
C VAL A 112 -13.11 34.76 -35.19
#